data_AF-A0A023BC93-F1
#
_entry.id   AF-A0A023BC93-F1
#
_cell.length_a   1.000
_cell.length_b   1.000
_cell.length_c   1.000
_cell.angle_alpha   90.00
_cell.angle_beta   90.00
_cell.angle_gamma   90.00
#
_symmetry.space_group_name_H-M   'P 1'
#
loop_
_entity.id
_entity.type
_entity.pdbx_description
1 polymer ?
#
loop_
_entity_poly.entity_id
_entity_poly.type
_entity_poly.pdbx_seq_one_letter_code
_entity_poly.pdbx_strand_id
1 'polypeptide(L)'
;MSPALRLRYLAVLGRWCPAQASVHAFADMMERWPLFTRDEGRRKLLDDLGVTMAYWLNSFQHNGNLTLLYVRARMARMMTLEMHHIIRQLASIHAVSVDREKILCEIDLRRWTKSTVEALASIRYEHYVGKYDQRQERIVSAYFSVLVSWQAPSADEAHFPAGDDNERAQQPSFRRWVYMEEQLVRCLLLLLIDQHVADTGQTREDIICHLVQEESFRFSVSEDTFDLLYNKSVRQTAARVATEEAYEQVWKIDCNAIALIYDVAAAIDARLLVPPSPNSPTQWARLIARPPAPFNTAHFNSVLFPKL
;
A
#
# COMPACT_ATOMS: atom_id res chain seq x y z
N MET A 1 -4.09 20.86 -19.26
CA MET A 1 -4.81 20.14 -18.16
C MET A 1 -4.63 20.90 -16.85
N SER A 2 -5.71 21.18 -16.11
CA SER A 2 -5.63 21.90 -14.83
C SER A 2 -4.94 21.04 -13.74
N PRO A 3 -4.29 21.65 -12.73
CA PRO A 3 -3.70 20.92 -11.60
C PRO A 3 -4.66 19.98 -10.89
N ALA A 4 -5.89 20.43 -10.62
CA ALA A 4 -6.92 19.62 -9.97
C ALA A 4 -7.31 18.40 -10.82
N LEU A 5 -7.36 18.56 -12.15
CA LEU A 5 -7.64 17.45 -13.06
C LEU A 5 -6.45 16.48 -13.14
N ARG A 6 -5.20 16.97 -13.15
CA ARG A 6 -3.99 16.13 -13.07
C ARG A 6 -3.99 15.28 -11.79
N LEU A 7 -4.22 15.89 -10.63
CA LEU A 7 -4.30 15.18 -9.35
C LEU A 7 -5.41 14.13 -9.32
N ARG A 8 -6.57 14.39 -9.95
CA ARG A 8 -7.62 13.38 -10.09
C ARG A 8 -7.16 12.19 -10.93
N TYR A 9 -6.46 12.42 -12.05
CA TYR A 9 -5.92 11.32 -12.85
C TYR A 9 -4.83 10.55 -12.11
N LEU A 10 -3.93 11.22 -11.39
CA LEU A 10 -2.94 10.57 -10.54
C LEU A 10 -3.60 9.76 -9.42
N ALA A 11 -4.66 10.27 -8.81
CA ALA A 11 -5.41 9.54 -7.79
C ALA A 11 -6.14 8.31 -8.37
N VAL A 12 -6.65 8.38 -9.60
CA VAL A 12 -7.23 7.22 -10.30
C VAL A 12 -6.14 6.22 -10.66
N LEU A 13 -5.02 6.67 -11.21
CA LEU A 13 -3.90 5.80 -11.57
C LEU A 13 -3.29 5.13 -10.33
N GLY A 14 -3.10 5.87 -9.24
CA GLY A 14 -2.53 5.39 -7.99
C GLY A 14 -3.36 4.33 -7.28
N ARG A 15 -4.64 4.16 -7.65
CA ARG A 15 -5.47 3.04 -7.18
C ARG A 15 -5.11 1.71 -7.82
N TRP A 16 -4.59 1.73 -9.05
CA TRP A 16 -4.32 0.52 -9.84
C TRP A 16 -2.82 0.28 -10.02
N CYS A 17 -2.04 1.35 -10.15
CA CYS A 17 -0.61 1.33 -10.41
C CYS A 17 0.13 2.39 -9.57
N PRO A 18 0.27 2.19 -8.25
CA PRO A 18 0.93 3.13 -7.34
C PRO A 18 2.33 3.57 -7.81
N ALA A 19 3.13 2.63 -8.33
CA ALA A 19 4.46 2.92 -8.84
C ALA A 19 4.43 3.86 -10.06
N GLN A 20 3.54 3.60 -11.02
CA GLN A 20 3.36 4.47 -12.19
C GLN A 20 2.81 5.85 -11.78
N ALA A 21 1.88 5.89 -10.83
CA ALA A 21 1.37 7.14 -10.30
C ALA A 21 2.47 7.99 -9.64
N SER A 22 3.39 7.37 -8.88
CA SER A 22 4.57 8.06 -8.34
C SER A 22 5.46 8.60 -9.46
N VAL A 23 5.76 7.81 -10.49
CA VAL A 23 6.57 8.27 -11.64
C VAL A 23 5.94 9.49 -12.32
N HIS A 24 4.62 9.49 -12.53
CA HIS A 24 3.93 10.62 -13.14
C HIS A 24 3.84 11.83 -12.21
N ALA A 25 3.60 11.63 -10.92
CA ALA A 25 3.60 12.69 -9.92
C ALA A 25 4.98 13.35 -9.83
N PHE A 26 6.04 12.55 -9.84
CA PHE A 26 7.42 13.01 -9.89
C PHE A 26 7.71 13.87 -11.12
N ALA A 27 7.32 13.41 -12.32
CA ALA A 27 7.51 14.17 -13.55
C ALA A 27 6.77 15.51 -13.52
N ASP A 28 5.53 15.52 -13.02
CA ASP A 28 4.72 16.73 -12.85
C ASP A 28 5.35 17.72 -11.85
N MET A 29 5.92 17.22 -10.76
CA MET A 29 6.65 18.03 -9.79
C MET A 29 7.89 18.67 -10.42
N MET A 30 8.67 17.91 -11.18
CA MET A 30 9.87 18.40 -11.88
C MET A 30 9.54 19.38 -13.02
N GLU A 31 8.42 19.22 -13.71
CA GLU A 31 7.99 20.15 -14.76
C GLU A 31 7.70 21.54 -14.17
N ARG A 32 7.07 21.59 -12.98
CA ARG A 32 6.42 22.80 -12.48
C ARG A 32 7.07 23.38 -11.21
N TRP A 33 8.20 22.81 -10.81
CA TRP A 33 9.05 23.30 -9.72
C TRP A 33 9.44 24.79 -9.81
N PRO A 34 9.64 25.44 -10.98
CA PRO A 34 10.05 26.85 -11.04
C PRO A 34 9.01 27.82 -10.46
N LEU A 35 7.79 27.34 -10.15
CA LEU A 35 6.75 28.09 -9.49
C LEU A 35 6.96 28.24 -7.98
N PHE A 36 7.83 27.44 -7.32
CA PHE A 36 8.11 27.52 -5.87
C PHE A 36 8.93 28.71 -5.43
N THR A 37 9.89 29.09 -6.26
CA THR A 37 11.05 29.86 -5.80
C THR A 37 10.89 31.36 -6.03
N ARG A 38 9.81 31.79 -6.69
CA ARG A 38 9.53 33.21 -6.98
C ARG A 38 8.70 33.92 -5.91
N ASP A 39 8.04 33.18 -5.03
CA ASP A 39 7.09 33.72 -4.06
C ASP A 39 7.47 33.26 -2.66
N GLU A 40 7.77 34.23 -1.79
CA GLU A 40 8.17 33.98 -0.40
C GLU A 40 7.05 33.33 0.42
N GLY A 41 5.77 33.56 0.06
CA GLY A 41 4.62 32.86 0.61
C GLY A 41 4.62 31.36 0.29
N ARG A 42 5.24 30.94 -0.82
CA ARG A 42 5.34 29.53 -1.23
C ARG A 42 6.48 28.77 -0.55
N ARG A 43 7.48 29.47 0.00
CA ARG A 43 8.49 28.83 0.87
C ARG A 43 7.87 28.29 2.15
N LYS A 44 6.92 29.03 2.75
CA LYS A 44 6.15 28.57 3.91
C LYS A 44 5.33 27.32 3.60
N LEU A 45 4.77 27.21 2.39
CA LEU A 45 4.06 25.99 1.94
C LEU A 45 4.98 24.76 1.83
N LEU A 46 6.28 24.93 1.59
CA LEU A 46 7.25 23.83 1.57
C LEU A 46 7.63 23.37 2.99
N ASP A 47 7.68 24.28 3.96
CA ASP A 47 7.82 23.89 5.38
C ASP A 47 6.54 23.19 5.88
N ASP A 48 5.36 23.70 5.49
CA ASP A 48 4.07 23.09 5.77
C ASP A 48 3.93 21.70 5.11
N LEU A 49 4.59 21.47 3.96
CA LEU A 49 4.68 20.15 3.32
C LEU A 49 5.45 19.16 4.19
N GLY A 50 6.61 19.56 4.73
CA GLY A 50 7.39 18.72 5.65
C GLY A 50 6.60 18.35 6.90
N VAL A 51 5.87 19.31 7.48
CA VAL A 51 4.97 19.08 8.62
C VAL A 51 3.80 18.17 8.24
N THR A 52 3.19 18.39 7.07
CA THR A 52 2.08 17.57 6.57
C THR A 52 2.53 16.14 6.30
N MET A 53 3.69 15.93 5.68
CA MET A 53 4.27 14.61 5.46
C MET A 53 4.57 13.91 6.79
N ALA A 54 5.17 14.61 7.76
CA ALA A 54 5.42 14.07 9.09
C ALA A 54 4.11 13.72 9.82
N TYR A 55 3.09 14.57 9.74
CA TYR A 55 1.76 14.31 10.28
C TYR A 55 1.09 13.13 9.58
N TRP A 56 1.21 13.01 8.27
CA TRP A 56 0.61 11.91 7.50
C TRP A 56 1.25 10.57 7.87
N LEU A 57 2.58 10.52 7.90
CA LEU A 57 3.35 9.34 8.33
C LEU A 57 3.07 8.98 9.80
N ASN A 58 2.81 9.98 10.66
CA ASN A 58 2.38 9.79 12.03
C ASN A 58 0.89 9.42 12.16
N SER A 59 -0.01 9.87 11.29
CA SER A 59 -1.45 9.65 11.43
C SER A 59 -1.88 8.19 11.24
N PHE A 60 -1.00 7.33 10.70
CA PHE A 60 -1.17 5.87 10.68
C PHE A 60 -0.82 5.20 12.03
N GLN A 61 -0.79 5.96 13.13
CA GLN A 61 -0.36 5.57 14.49
C GLN A 61 -1.30 4.63 15.26
N HIS A 62 -2.43 4.21 14.71
CA HIS A 62 -3.35 3.35 15.47
C HIS A 62 -2.96 1.88 15.38
N ASN A 63 -1.93 1.49 16.16
CA ASN A 63 -1.87 0.28 17.00
C ASN A 63 -0.41 -0.11 17.37
N GLY A 64 -0.08 0.06 18.65
CA GLY A 64 0.33 -1.05 19.54
C GLY A 64 1.73 -1.66 19.48
N ASN A 65 2.59 -1.40 18.50
CA ASN A 65 3.95 -1.97 18.51
C ASN A 65 5.03 -0.88 18.59
N LEU A 66 5.76 -0.85 19.72
CA LEU A 66 6.85 0.10 20.02
C LEU A 66 7.95 0.08 18.95
N THR A 67 8.28 -1.09 18.41
CA THR A 67 9.28 -1.22 17.33
C THR A 67 8.78 -0.56 16.05
N LEU A 68 7.51 -0.77 15.71
CA LEU A 68 6.87 -0.17 14.55
C LEU A 68 6.74 1.35 14.70
N LEU A 69 6.48 1.85 15.92
CA LEU A 69 6.43 3.28 16.25
C LEU A 69 7.81 3.94 16.12
N TYR A 70 8.87 3.32 16.65
CA TYR A 70 10.24 3.83 16.55
C TYR A 70 10.72 3.92 15.10
N VAL A 71 10.51 2.85 14.35
CA VAL A 71 10.90 2.75 12.95
C VAL A 71 10.14 3.77 12.09
N ARG A 72 8.84 3.96 12.33
CA ARG A 72 8.04 4.98 11.65
C ARG A 72 8.46 6.41 12.00
N ALA A 73 8.74 6.69 13.28
CA ALA A 73 9.25 8.00 13.70
C ALA A 73 10.61 8.31 13.07
N ARG A 74 11.49 7.29 12.96
CA ARG A 74 12.77 7.39 12.26
C ARG A 74 12.58 7.68 10.77
N MET A 75 11.68 6.99 10.09
CA MET A 75 11.40 7.25 8.67
C MET A 75 10.77 8.62 8.46
N ALA A 76 9.80 9.01 9.27
CA ALA A 76 9.22 10.35 9.18
C ALA A 76 10.31 11.42 9.32
N ARG A 77 11.25 11.25 10.24
CA ARG A 77 12.42 12.15 10.36
C ARG A 77 13.33 12.11 9.15
N MET A 78 13.72 10.94 8.65
CA MET A 78 14.58 10.82 7.46
C MET A 78 13.93 11.45 6.24
N MET A 79 12.69 11.09 5.94
CA MET A 79 11.93 11.63 4.81
C MET A 79 11.74 13.14 4.93
N THR A 80 11.48 13.65 6.14
CA THR A 80 11.37 15.09 6.38
C THR A 80 12.72 15.79 6.14
N LEU A 81 13.84 15.25 6.65
CA LEU A 81 15.16 15.84 6.49
C LEU A 81 15.62 15.83 5.02
N GLU A 82 15.42 14.72 4.32
CA GLU A 82 15.78 14.58 2.92
C GLU A 82 14.90 15.48 2.04
N MET A 83 13.60 15.58 2.33
CA MET A 83 12.72 16.50 1.63
C MET A 83 13.10 17.96 1.90
N HIS A 84 13.44 18.35 3.13
CA HIS A 84 13.97 19.68 3.42
C HIS A 84 15.30 19.95 2.70
N HIS A 85 16.17 18.94 2.58
CA HIS A 85 17.41 19.07 1.83
C HIS A 85 17.14 19.33 0.35
N ILE A 86 16.23 18.56 -0.26
CA ILE A 86 15.80 18.73 -1.64
C ILE A 86 15.13 20.09 -1.84
N ILE A 87 14.27 20.52 -0.93
CA ILE A 87 13.65 21.86 -0.93
C ILE A 87 14.72 22.96 -0.90
N ARG A 88 15.74 22.83 -0.05
CA ARG A 88 16.85 23.80 0.01
C ARG A 88 17.69 23.81 -1.26
N GLN A 89 18.00 22.62 -1.81
CA GLN A 89 18.67 22.51 -3.09
C GLN A 89 17.85 23.22 -4.17
N LEU A 90 16.56 22.89 -4.32
CA LEU A 90 15.64 23.54 -5.26
C LEU A 90 15.66 25.07 -5.10
N ALA A 91 15.57 25.59 -3.87
CA ALA A 91 15.66 27.03 -3.61
C ALA A 91 17.00 27.64 -4.08
N SER A 92 18.11 26.91 -3.94
CA SER A 92 19.44 27.38 -4.35
C SER A 92 19.67 27.37 -5.87
N ILE A 93 19.07 26.41 -6.60
CA ILE A 93 19.16 26.27 -8.07
C ILE A 93 18.58 27.49 -8.78
N HIS A 94 17.59 28.14 -8.17
CA HIS A 94 17.01 29.34 -8.75
C HIS A 94 17.93 30.56 -8.70
N ALA A 95 18.88 30.62 -7.76
CA ALA A 95 19.81 31.72 -7.64
C ALA A 95 20.91 31.69 -8.71
N VAL A 96 21.18 30.52 -9.30
CA VAL A 96 22.26 30.30 -10.26
C VAL A 96 21.74 29.34 -11.34
N SER A 97 21.14 29.87 -12.40
CA SER A 97 20.57 29.05 -13.48
C SER A 97 21.64 28.21 -14.19
N VAL A 98 21.77 26.93 -13.87
CA VAL A 98 22.44 25.94 -14.73
C VAL A 98 21.59 24.67 -14.82
N ASP A 99 21.45 24.13 -16.03
CA ASP A 99 20.77 22.84 -16.27
C ASP A 99 21.36 21.69 -15.44
N ARG A 100 22.61 21.84 -15.00
CA ARG A 100 23.33 20.89 -14.17
C ARG A 100 22.66 20.65 -12.82
N GLU A 101 22.26 21.70 -12.10
CA GLU A 101 21.69 21.49 -10.78
C GLU A 101 20.25 20.97 -10.85
N LYS A 102 19.51 21.27 -11.93
CA LYS A 102 18.22 20.62 -12.21
C LYS A 102 18.38 19.10 -12.34
N ILE A 103 19.40 18.65 -13.07
CA ILE A 103 19.74 17.22 -13.21
C ILE A 103 20.12 16.61 -11.85
N LEU A 104 20.96 17.30 -11.06
CA LEU A 104 21.35 16.83 -9.73
C LEU A 104 20.14 16.68 -8.80
N CYS A 105 19.21 17.64 -8.83
CA CYS A 105 17.98 17.56 -8.05
C CYS A 105 17.10 16.39 -8.49
N GLU A 106 16.95 16.14 -9.79
CA GLU A 106 16.22 14.96 -10.29
C GLU A 106 16.84 13.65 -9.79
N ILE A 107 18.18 13.55 -9.83
CA ILE A 107 18.92 12.39 -9.33
C ILE A 107 18.68 12.19 -7.83
N ASP A 108 18.76 13.26 -7.05
CA ASP A 108 18.58 13.22 -5.59
C ASP A 108 17.14 12.86 -5.21
N LEU A 109 16.14 13.44 -5.89
CA LEU A 109 14.73 13.08 -5.72
C LEU A 109 14.47 11.62 -6.10
N ARG A 110 15.02 11.12 -7.21
CA ARG A 110 14.85 9.72 -7.62
C ARG A 110 15.51 8.75 -6.63
N ARG A 111 16.70 9.11 -6.13
CA ARG A 111 17.40 8.36 -5.09
C ARG A 111 16.54 8.32 -3.82
N TRP A 112 16.00 9.47 -3.43
CA TRP A 112 15.12 9.60 -2.28
C TRP A 112 13.87 8.72 -2.38
N THR A 113 13.14 8.78 -3.50
CA THR A 113 11.96 7.93 -3.75
C THR A 113 12.33 6.45 -3.62
N LYS A 114 13.42 6.02 -4.27
CA LYS A 114 13.87 4.63 -4.23
C LYS A 114 14.22 4.19 -2.80
N SER A 115 15.07 4.94 -2.10
CA SER A 115 15.48 4.61 -0.73
C SER A 115 14.31 4.61 0.25
N THR A 116 13.35 5.53 0.06
CA THR A 116 12.12 5.58 0.87
C THR A 116 11.26 4.35 0.63
N VAL A 117 11.03 3.95 -0.63
CA VAL A 117 10.27 2.74 -0.96
C VAL A 117 10.93 1.50 -0.39
N GLU A 118 12.25 1.35 -0.57
CA GLU A 118 13.02 0.21 -0.06
C GLU A 118 12.92 0.11 1.47
N ALA A 119 13.09 1.23 2.19
CA ALA A 119 12.96 1.26 3.64
C ALA A 119 11.54 0.88 4.09
N LEU A 120 10.51 1.52 3.51
CA LEU A 120 9.11 1.25 3.82
C LEU A 120 8.74 -0.21 3.56
N ALA A 121 9.15 -0.75 2.41
CA ALA A 121 8.87 -2.12 2.00
C ALA A 121 9.56 -3.10 2.95
N SER A 122 10.83 -2.88 3.32
CA SER A 122 11.55 -3.74 4.25
C SER A 122 10.83 -3.88 5.60
N ILE A 123 10.39 -2.75 6.18
CA ILE A 123 9.69 -2.73 7.47
C ILE A 123 8.35 -3.47 7.40
N ARG A 124 7.62 -3.27 6.31
CA ARG A 124 6.33 -3.94 6.07
C ARG A 124 6.52 -5.43 5.85
N TYR A 125 7.53 -5.81 5.08
CA TYR A 125 7.91 -7.19 4.83
C TYR A 125 8.18 -7.92 6.15
N GLU A 126 9.07 -7.39 6.99
CA GLU A 126 9.40 -7.97 8.30
C GLU A 126 8.14 -8.11 9.17
N HIS A 127 7.27 -7.11 9.14
CA HIS A 127 6.02 -7.13 9.89
C HIS A 127 5.05 -8.23 9.40
N TYR A 128 4.90 -8.39 8.09
CA TYR A 128 4.04 -9.43 7.51
C TYR A 128 4.59 -10.82 7.75
N VAL A 129 5.88 -11.04 7.50
CA VAL A 129 6.54 -12.33 7.74
C VAL A 129 6.42 -12.71 9.22
N GLY A 130 6.82 -11.82 10.13
CA GLY A 130 6.74 -12.11 11.57
C GLY A 130 5.32 -12.37 12.08
N LYS A 131 4.30 -11.80 11.42
CA LYS A 131 2.89 -12.04 11.76
C LYS A 131 2.36 -13.36 11.21
N TYR A 132 2.63 -13.69 9.94
CA TYR A 132 2.10 -14.89 9.30
C TYR A 132 2.91 -16.15 9.62
N ASP A 133 4.19 -16.03 9.98
CA ASP A 133 4.99 -17.16 10.48
C ASP A 133 4.37 -17.78 11.74
N GLN A 134 3.69 -16.98 12.57
CA GLN A 134 3.05 -17.43 13.82
C GLN A 134 1.59 -17.84 13.66
N ARG A 135 1.05 -17.80 12.43
CA ARG A 135 -0.40 -17.94 12.17
C ARG A 135 -0.73 -18.93 11.06
N GLN A 136 0.22 -19.81 10.76
CA GLN A 136 0.02 -20.84 9.75
C GLN A 136 -1.21 -21.69 10.06
N GLU A 137 -1.37 -22.16 11.29
CA GLU A 137 -2.51 -22.99 11.71
C GLU A 137 -3.85 -22.28 11.48
N ARG A 138 -3.93 -20.98 11.75
CA ARG A 138 -5.14 -20.17 11.49
C ARG A 138 -5.45 -20.08 10.00
N ILE A 139 -4.43 -19.89 9.15
CA ILE A 139 -4.61 -19.87 7.69
C ILE A 139 -5.06 -21.23 7.18
N VAL A 140 -4.45 -22.32 7.66
CA VAL A 140 -4.85 -23.67 7.28
C VAL A 140 -6.29 -23.92 7.70
N SER A 141 -6.63 -23.65 8.96
CA SER A 141 -7.98 -23.83 9.49
C SER A 141 -9.03 -23.06 8.69
N ALA A 142 -8.77 -21.77 8.41
CA ALA A 142 -9.71 -20.90 7.73
C ALA A 142 -9.92 -21.20 6.23
N TYR A 143 -8.89 -21.67 5.53
CA TYR A 143 -8.91 -21.72 4.06
C TYR A 143 -8.62 -23.09 3.45
N PHE A 144 -7.89 -23.95 4.16
CA PHE A 144 -7.34 -25.18 3.59
C PHE A 144 -7.73 -26.43 4.36
N SER A 145 -8.50 -26.31 5.46
CA SER A 145 -8.88 -27.44 6.32
C SER A 145 -9.59 -28.56 5.57
N VAL A 146 -10.41 -28.20 4.59
CA VAL A 146 -11.09 -29.13 3.68
C VAL A 146 -10.37 -29.32 2.35
N LEU A 147 -9.15 -28.81 2.18
CA LEU A 147 -8.40 -28.95 0.91
C LEU A 147 -7.13 -29.77 1.08
N VAL A 148 -6.68 -30.02 2.30
CA VAL A 148 -5.53 -30.88 2.58
C VAL A 148 -5.95 -32.31 2.91
N SER A 149 -5.09 -33.27 2.61
CA SER A 149 -5.34 -34.71 2.85
C SER A 149 -4.93 -35.18 4.25
N TRP A 150 -4.24 -34.33 5.02
CA TRP A 150 -3.81 -34.58 6.39
C TRP A 150 -4.72 -33.90 7.41
N GLN A 151 -4.54 -34.20 8.70
CA GLN A 151 -5.40 -33.70 9.77
C GLN A 151 -5.14 -32.22 10.03
N ALA A 152 -5.95 -31.34 9.44
CA ALA A 152 -5.85 -29.90 9.66
C ALA A 152 -6.24 -29.48 11.09
N PRO A 153 -5.73 -28.34 11.59
CA PRO A 153 -6.19 -27.72 12.83
C PRO A 153 -7.70 -27.46 12.83
N SER A 154 -8.31 -27.47 14.01
CA SER A 154 -9.77 -27.36 14.15
C SER A 154 -10.32 -26.04 13.57
N ALA A 155 -11.53 -26.10 13.01
CA ALA A 155 -12.22 -24.94 12.43
C ALA A 155 -12.61 -23.87 13.47
N ASP A 156 -12.61 -24.23 14.77
CA ASP A 156 -12.99 -23.32 15.85
C ASP A 156 -11.99 -22.14 16.01
N GLU A 157 -10.79 -22.25 15.44
CA GLU A 157 -9.77 -21.21 15.39
C GLU A 157 -9.78 -20.38 14.09
N ALA A 158 -10.71 -20.66 13.17
CA ALA A 158 -10.84 -19.95 11.90
C ALA A 158 -11.44 -18.55 12.15
N HIS A 159 -10.59 -17.52 12.12
CA HIS A 159 -11.01 -16.12 12.21
C HIS A 159 -10.51 -15.35 11.00
N PHE A 160 -11.35 -14.46 10.46
CA PHE A 160 -11.01 -13.63 9.32
C PHE A 160 -10.87 -12.15 9.70
N PRO A 161 -9.79 -11.46 9.29
CA PRO A 161 -8.56 -12.02 8.71
C PRO A 161 -7.72 -12.72 9.78
N ALA A 162 -7.10 -13.83 9.43
CA ALA A 162 -6.17 -14.56 10.30
C ALA A 162 -5.01 -13.65 10.74
N GLY A 163 -4.60 -12.68 9.92
CA GLY A 163 -3.52 -11.73 10.20
C GLY A 163 -3.79 -10.65 11.26
N ASP A 164 -5.05 -10.43 11.69
CA ASP A 164 -5.39 -9.44 12.73
C ASP A 164 -5.94 -10.12 13.99
N ASP A 165 -5.59 -9.60 15.16
CA ASP A 165 -6.19 -10.01 16.44
C ASP A 165 -7.36 -9.09 16.84
N ASN A 166 -7.57 -8.00 16.08
CA ASN A 166 -8.60 -7.02 16.36
C ASN A 166 -9.79 -7.20 15.41
N GLU A 167 -10.94 -7.55 15.98
CA GLU A 167 -12.21 -7.75 15.27
C GLU A 167 -12.85 -6.46 14.70
N ARG A 168 -12.15 -5.32 14.75
CA ARG A 168 -12.73 -4.04 14.33
C ARG A 168 -12.54 -3.81 12.84
N ALA A 169 -13.48 -4.33 12.05
CA ALA A 169 -13.60 -4.14 10.59
C ALA A 169 -13.56 -2.66 10.12
N GLN A 170 -13.75 -1.70 11.03
CA GLN A 170 -13.71 -0.27 10.74
C GLN A 170 -12.28 0.34 10.76
N GLN A 171 -11.27 -0.39 11.25
CA GLN A 171 -9.92 0.16 11.27
C GLN A 171 -9.27 0.13 9.88
N PRO A 172 -8.54 1.18 9.45
CA PRO A 172 -7.80 1.16 8.19
C PRO A 172 -6.79 0.01 8.08
N SER A 173 -6.27 -0.49 9.21
CA SER A 173 -5.40 -1.66 9.29
C SER A 173 -6.10 -2.96 8.88
N PHE A 174 -7.40 -3.10 9.13
CA PHE A 174 -8.16 -4.30 8.80
C PHE A 174 -8.10 -4.59 7.29
N ARG A 175 -8.32 -3.57 6.45
CA ARG A 175 -8.27 -3.71 4.99
C ARG A 175 -6.92 -4.16 4.48
N ARG A 176 -5.85 -3.68 5.12
CA ARG A 176 -4.48 -4.10 4.82
C ARG A 176 -4.29 -5.60 5.07
N TRP A 177 -4.75 -6.10 6.22
CA TRP A 177 -4.66 -7.51 6.56
C TRP A 177 -5.48 -8.37 5.60
N VAL A 178 -6.71 -7.95 5.30
CA VAL A 178 -7.57 -8.62 4.31
C VAL A 178 -6.87 -8.72 2.94
N TYR A 179 -6.29 -7.62 2.44
CA TYR A 179 -5.60 -7.64 1.16
C TYR A 179 -4.38 -8.56 1.18
N MET A 180 -3.53 -8.46 2.20
CA MET A 180 -2.37 -9.34 2.36
C MET A 180 -2.78 -10.82 2.41
N GLU A 181 -3.83 -11.14 3.14
CA GLU A 181 -4.35 -12.51 3.30
C GLU A 181 -4.94 -13.05 2.01
N GLU A 182 -5.76 -12.26 1.30
CA GLU A 182 -6.28 -12.62 -0.01
C GLU A 182 -5.14 -12.96 -0.98
N GLN A 183 -4.10 -12.12 -1.01
CA GLN A 183 -2.95 -12.35 -1.87
C GLN A 183 -2.15 -13.58 -1.44
N LEU A 184 -2.02 -13.84 -0.13
CA LEU A 184 -1.32 -14.99 0.42
C LEU A 184 -2.03 -16.29 0.06
N VAL A 185 -3.33 -16.37 0.34
CA VAL A 185 -4.16 -17.56 0.05
C VAL A 185 -4.14 -17.85 -1.45
N ARG A 186 -4.25 -16.81 -2.31
CA ARG A 186 -4.11 -16.99 -3.75
C ARG A 186 -2.73 -17.52 -4.14
N CYS A 187 -1.66 -16.92 -3.63
CA CYS A 187 -0.30 -17.35 -3.95
C CYS A 187 -0.05 -18.80 -3.52
N LEU A 188 -0.49 -19.17 -2.32
CA LEU A 188 -0.37 -20.52 -1.80
C LEU A 188 -1.21 -21.52 -2.60
N LEU A 189 -2.46 -21.19 -2.93
CA LEU A 189 -3.31 -22.03 -3.76
C LEU A 189 -2.67 -22.32 -5.12
N LEU A 190 -2.09 -21.32 -5.77
CA LEU A 190 -1.39 -21.52 -7.04
C LEU A 190 -0.18 -22.45 -6.89
N LEU A 191 0.61 -22.29 -5.82
CA LEU A 191 1.75 -23.17 -5.53
C LEU A 191 1.31 -24.61 -5.23
N LEU A 192 0.19 -24.80 -4.53
CA LEU A 192 -0.39 -26.12 -4.26
C LEU A 192 -0.89 -26.80 -5.53
N ILE A 193 -1.55 -26.05 -6.42
CA ILE A 193 -1.95 -26.55 -7.74
C ILE A 193 -0.72 -26.98 -8.53
N ASP A 194 0.30 -26.13 -8.64
CA ASP A 194 1.52 -26.44 -9.39
C ASP A 194 2.26 -27.66 -8.80
N GLN A 195 2.26 -27.82 -7.46
CA GLN A 195 2.81 -29.01 -6.80
C GLN A 195 1.99 -30.26 -7.10
N HIS A 196 0.65 -30.18 -7.04
CA HIS A 196 -0.22 -31.32 -7.33
C HIS A 196 -0.14 -31.76 -8.80
N VAL A 197 0.02 -30.82 -9.74
CA VAL A 197 0.35 -31.12 -11.14
C VAL A 197 1.64 -31.93 -11.22
N ALA A 198 2.69 -31.49 -10.52
CA ALA A 198 3.98 -32.17 -10.54
C ALA A 198 3.89 -33.60 -9.94
N ASP A 199 3.09 -33.78 -8.90
CA ASP A 199 2.95 -35.06 -8.20
C ASP A 199 2.07 -36.07 -8.97
N THR A 200 1.04 -35.60 -9.67
CA THR A 200 0.01 -36.46 -10.29
C THR A 200 0.08 -36.53 -11.81
N GLY A 201 0.75 -35.58 -12.46
CA GLY A 201 0.77 -35.43 -13.92
C GLY A 201 -0.53 -34.90 -14.52
N GLN A 202 -1.52 -34.50 -13.70
CA GLN A 202 -2.75 -33.85 -14.18
C GLN A 202 -2.47 -32.46 -14.75
N THR A 203 -3.37 -31.94 -15.57
CA THR A 203 -3.25 -30.55 -16.04
C THR A 203 -3.73 -29.57 -14.95
N ARG A 204 -3.28 -28.32 -15.05
CA ARG A 204 -3.70 -27.26 -14.14
C ARG A 204 -5.20 -27.02 -14.24
N GLU A 205 -5.75 -27.09 -15.45
CA GLU A 205 -7.16 -26.91 -15.75
C GLU A 205 -8.02 -28.00 -15.11
N ASP A 206 -7.58 -29.26 -15.15
CA ASP A 206 -8.29 -30.38 -14.53
C ASP A 206 -8.39 -30.18 -13.02
N ILE A 207 -7.28 -29.79 -12.36
CA ILE A 207 -7.25 -29.55 -10.91
C ILE A 207 -8.17 -28.37 -10.53
N ILE A 208 -8.19 -27.30 -11.34
CA ILE A 208 -9.10 -26.18 -11.12
C ILE A 208 -10.56 -26.64 -11.27
N CYS A 209 -10.85 -27.50 -12.25
CA CYS A 209 -12.18 -28.07 -12.40
C CYS A 209 -12.57 -28.91 -11.18
N HIS A 210 -11.68 -29.78 -10.69
CA HIS A 210 -11.94 -30.57 -9.49
C HIS A 210 -12.13 -29.69 -8.25
N LEU A 211 -11.31 -28.66 -8.04
CA LEU A 211 -11.45 -27.71 -6.93
C LEU A 211 -12.83 -27.02 -6.90
N VAL A 212 -13.43 -26.78 -8.07
CA VAL A 212 -14.72 -26.10 -8.19
C VAL A 212 -15.90 -27.06 -8.15
N GLN A 213 -15.72 -28.29 -8.67
CA GLN A 213 -16.82 -29.22 -8.95
C GLN A 213 -16.89 -30.39 -7.95
N GLU A 214 -15.79 -30.74 -7.30
CA GLU A 214 -15.69 -31.92 -6.44
C GLU A 214 -15.50 -31.51 -4.97
N GLU A 215 -16.56 -31.59 -4.17
CA GLU A 215 -16.50 -31.29 -2.73
C GLU A 215 -15.50 -32.16 -1.96
N SER A 216 -15.21 -33.36 -2.47
CA SER A 216 -14.25 -34.30 -1.89
C SER A 216 -12.82 -34.09 -2.37
N PHE A 217 -12.55 -33.16 -3.28
CA PHE A 217 -11.19 -32.93 -3.77
C PHE A 217 -10.27 -32.52 -2.64
N ARG A 218 -9.10 -33.15 -2.56
CA ARG A 218 -8.03 -32.82 -1.62
C ARG A 218 -6.70 -32.83 -2.34
N PHE A 219 -5.85 -31.87 -2.02
CA PHE A 219 -4.45 -31.88 -2.43
C PHE A 219 -3.73 -33.08 -1.80
N SER A 220 -3.00 -33.82 -2.63
CA SER A 220 -2.13 -34.94 -2.24
C SER A 220 -0.84 -34.51 -1.53
N VAL A 221 -0.69 -33.22 -1.24
CA VAL A 221 0.53 -32.62 -0.71
C VAL A 221 0.69 -33.02 0.77
N SER A 222 1.88 -33.50 1.16
CA SER A 222 2.20 -33.80 2.55
C SER A 222 2.25 -32.53 3.42
N GLU A 223 2.11 -32.66 4.73
CA GLU A 223 2.20 -31.55 5.68
C GLU A 223 3.54 -30.79 5.55
N ASP A 224 4.68 -31.51 5.53
CA ASP A 224 6.00 -30.91 5.33
C ASP A 224 6.12 -30.10 4.02
N THR A 225 5.52 -30.61 2.94
CA THR A 225 5.54 -29.92 1.65
C THR A 225 4.64 -28.69 1.70
N PHE A 226 3.47 -28.78 2.34
CA PHE A 226 2.60 -27.64 2.57
C PHE A 226 3.33 -26.55 3.36
N ASP A 227 4.03 -26.90 4.45
CA ASP A 227 4.80 -25.97 5.28
C ASP A 227 5.86 -25.22 4.47
N LEU A 228 6.56 -25.93 3.59
CA LEU A 228 7.54 -25.33 2.68
C LEU A 228 6.87 -24.33 1.72
N LEU A 229 5.75 -24.72 1.11
CA LEU A 229 5.01 -23.87 0.17
C LEU A 229 4.37 -22.66 0.88
N TYR A 230 3.85 -22.85 2.09
CA TYR A 230 3.33 -21.79 2.95
C TYR A 230 4.43 -20.76 3.22
N ASN A 231 5.58 -21.21 3.74
CA ASN A 231 6.74 -20.37 4.01
C ASN A 231 7.22 -19.58 2.78
N LYS A 232 7.22 -20.21 1.61
CA LYS A 232 7.55 -19.57 0.34
C LYS A 232 6.51 -18.51 -0.03
N SER A 233 5.22 -18.84 0.05
CA SER A 233 4.10 -17.96 -0.28
C SER A 233 4.04 -16.72 0.62
N VAL A 234 4.30 -16.88 1.93
CA VAL A 234 4.37 -15.76 2.90
C VAL A 234 5.45 -14.77 2.48
N ARG A 235 6.68 -15.24 2.24
CA ARG A 235 7.80 -14.35 1.87
C ARG A 235 7.55 -13.65 0.53
N GLN A 236 7.09 -14.38 -0.49
CA GLN A 236 6.81 -13.80 -1.81
C GLN A 236 5.68 -12.77 -1.76
N THR A 237 4.58 -13.10 -1.09
CA THR A 237 3.43 -12.21 -0.96
C THR A 237 3.78 -10.99 -0.12
N ALA A 238 4.46 -11.18 1.02
CA ALA A 238 4.87 -10.10 1.90
C ALA A 238 5.77 -9.11 1.16
N ALA A 239 6.74 -9.58 0.37
CA ALA A 239 7.63 -8.72 -0.39
C ALA A 239 6.86 -7.89 -1.43
N ARG A 240 5.92 -8.51 -2.15
CA ARG A 240 5.08 -7.84 -3.15
C ARG A 240 4.16 -6.80 -2.51
N VAL A 241 3.35 -7.20 -1.54
CA VAL A 241 2.37 -6.32 -0.87
C VAL A 241 3.07 -5.18 -0.12
N ALA A 242 4.19 -5.46 0.55
CA ALA A 242 5.00 -4.43 1.19
C ALA A 242 5.51 -3.38 0.21
N THR A 243 5.97 -3.81 -0.97
CA THR A 243 6.45 -2.93 -2.03
C THR A 243 5.31 -2.09 -2.61
N GLU A 244 4.16 -2.70 -2.89
CA GLU A 244 2.96 -2.00 -3.38
C GLU A 244 2.51 -0.92 -2.39
N GLU A 245 2.43 -1.24 -1.10
CA GLU A 245 2.07 -0.28 -0.05
C GLU A 245 3.12 0.83 0.15
N ALA A 246 4.40 0.51 -0.04
CA ALA A 246 5.46 1.49 0.03
C ALA A 246 5.32 2.51 -1.10
N TYR A 247 5.10 2.04 -2.34
CA TYR A 247 4.76 2.92 -3.45
C TYR A 247 3.46 3.69 -3.21
N GLU A 248 2.45 3.06 -2.61
CA GLU A 248 1.19 3.70 -2.27
C GLU A 248 1.39 4.93 -1.36
N GLN A 249 2.28 4.80 -0.38
CA GLN A 249 2.60 5.91 0.52
C GLN A 249 3.40 6.99 -0.20
N VAL A 250 4.41 6.62 -0.99
CA VAL A 250 5.26 7.59 -1.68
C VAL A 250 4.50 8.40 -2.72
N TRP A 251 3.63 7.80 -3.55
CA TRP A 251 2.87 8.60 -4.52
C TRP A 251 1.89 9.57 -3.85
N LYS A 252 1.31 9.20 -2.69
CA LYS A 252 0.45 10.11 -1.93
C LYS A 252 1.23 11.31 -1.39
N ILE A 253 2.48 11.08 -0.99
CA ILE A 253 3.40 12.14 -0.59
C ILE A 253 3.72 13.05 -1.79
N ASP A 254 4.02 12.48 -2.96
CA ASP A 254 4.24 13.23 -4.20
C ASP A 254 2.99 14.04 -4.59
N CYS A 255 1.78 13.47 -4.48
CA CYS A 255 0.53 14.16 -4.76
C CYS A 255 0.23 15.30 -3.77
N ASN A 256 0.55 15.11 -2.49
CA ASN A 256 0.44 16.19 -1.50
C ASN A 256 1.42 17.32 -1.80
N ALA A 257 2.65 16.98 -2.20
CA ALA A 257 3.59 17.97 -2.70
C ALA A 257 2.96 18.73 -3.86
N ILE A 258 2.51 18.05 -4.91
CA ILE A 258 1.80 18.65 -6.06
C ILE A 258 0.62 19.55 -5.65
N ALA A 259 -0.21 19.11 -4.69
CA ALA A 259 -1.37 19.87 -4.25
C ALA A 259 -0.99 21.20 -3.59
N LEU A 260 0.06 21.18 -2.76
CA LEU A 260 0.65 22.41 -2.21
C LEU A 260 1.32 23.23 -3.30
N ILE A 261 1.95 22.55 -4.27
CA ILE A 261 2.68 23.20 -5.35
C ILE A 261 1.78 24.14 -6.15
N TYR A 262 0.57 23.69 -6.44
CA TYR A 262 -0.38 24.45 -7.25
C TYR A 262 -1.35 25.29 -6.45
N ASP A 263 -1.18 25.36 -5.12
CA ASP A 263 -2.18 25.90 -4.21
C ASP A 263 -3.59 25.41 -4.62
N VAL A 264 -3.71 24.09 -4.81
CA VAL A 264 -4.95 23.50 -5.32
C VAL A 264 -6.08 23.71 -4.31
N ALA A 265 -5.76 23.92 -3.04
CA ALA A 265 -6.71 24.36 -2.02
C ALA A 265 -7.33 25.71 -2.39
N ALA A 266 -6.52 26.76 -2.63
CA ALA A 266 -7.06 28.05 -3.07
C ALA A 266 -7.76 27.97 -4.44
N ALA A 267 -7.27 27.13 -5.37
CA ALA A 267 -7.89 26.96 -6.68
C ALA A 267 -9.23 26.19 -6.66
N ILE A 268 -9.44 25.31 -5.66
CA ILE A 268 -10.72 24.62 -5.43
C ILE A 268 -11.68 25.50 -4.63
N ASP A 269 -11.19 26.17 -3.60
CA ASP A 269 -11.99 27.11 -2.79
C ASP A 269 -12.47 28.32 -3.63
N ALA A 270 -11.66 28.79 -4.57
CA ALA A 270 -12.05 29.85 -5.51
C ALA A 270 -13.20 29.45 -6.46
N ARG A 271 -13.45 28.16 -6.69
CA ARG A 271 -14.56 27.66 -7.52
C ARG A 271 -15.79 27.24 -6.70
N LEU A 272 -15.68 27.23 -5.38
CA LEU A 272 -16.74 26.86 -4.46
C LEU A 272 -16.78 27.89 -3.32
N LEU A 273 -17.23 29.11 -3.63
CA LEU A 273 -17.54 30.16 -2.65
C LEU A 273 -18.73 29.76 -1.77
N VAL A 274 -18.56 28.73 -0.95
CA VAL A 274 -19.28 28.53 0.30
C VAL A 274 -18.21 28.29 1.35
N PRO A 275 -18.06 29.18 2.34
CA PRO A 275 -16.93 29.13 3.26
C PRO A 275 -16.94 27.82 4.07
N PRO A 276 -15.80 27.14 4.22
CA PRO A 276 -15.73 25.95 5.06
C PRO A 276 -15.90 26.37 6.52
N SER A 277 -16.76 25.64 7.25
CA SER A 277 -16.85 25.72 8.70
C SER A 277 -15.49 25.35 9.32
N PRO A 278 -15.00 26.09 10.34
CA PRO A 278 -13.67 25.91 10.93
C PRO A 278 -13.41 24.53 11.55
N ASN A 279 -14.43 23.68 11.64
CA ASN A 279 -14.34 22.33 12.22
C ASN A 279 -14.35 21.21 11.18
N SER A 280 -14.16 21.51 9.89
CA SER A 280 -14.26 20.51 8.83
C SER A 280 -12.91 20.21 8.16
N PRO A 281 -12.48 18.94 8.07
CA PRO A 281 -11.28 18.60 7.31
C PRO A 281 -11.48 19.01 5.84
N THR A 282 -10.42 19.55 5.23
CA THR A 282 -10.40 20.02 3.84
C THR A 282 -11.04 19.00 2.91
N GLN A 283 -11.80 19.43 1.90
CA GLN A 283 -12.46 18.53 0.95
C GLN A 283 -11.47 17.57 0.25
N TRP A 284 -10.19 17.95 0.17
CA TRP A 284 -9.10 17.07 -0.24
C TRP A 284 -8.94 15.87 0.69
N ALA A 285 -8.89 16.06 2.01
CA ALA A 285 -8.89 14.96 2.95
C ALA A 285 -10.09 14.02 2.71
N ARG A 286 -11.26 14.52 2.30
CA ARG A 286 -12.43 13.69 1.94
C ARG A 286 -12.32 12.97 0.59
N LEU A 287 -11.62 13.55 -0.39
CA LEU A 287 -11.38 12.95 -1.72
C LEU A 287 -10.33 11.84 -1.65
N ILE A 288 -9.31 12.02 -0.81
CA ILE A 288 -8.24 11.03 -0.58
C ILE A 288 -8.70 9.99 0.47
N ALA A 289 -9.57 10.36 1.42
CA ALA A 289 -10.18 9.45 2.38
C ALA A 289 -11.46 8.77 1.87
N ARG A 290 -12.00 9.14 0.70
CA ARG A 290 -13.17 8.45 0.15
C ARG A 290 -12.73 7.04 -0.21
N PRO A 291 -13.27 6.02 0.49
CA PRO A 291 -12.87 4.65 0.23
C PRO A 291 -13.30 4.28 -1.20
N PRO A 292 -12.65 3.27 -1.83
CA PRO A 292 -13.32 2.55 -2.90
C PRO A 292 -14.72 2.14 -2.39
N ALA A 293 -15.73 2.25 -3.26
CA ALA A 293 -17.07 1.77 -2.95
C ALA A 293 -16.95 0.40 -2.27
N PRO A 294 -17.73 0.13 -1.20
CA PRO A 294 -17.60 -1.12 -0.47
C PRO A 294 -17.58 -2.25 -1.49
N PHE A 295 -16.50 -3.04 -1.46
CA PHE A 295 -16.50 -4.36 -2.07
C PHE A 295 -17.75 -5.02 -1.51
N ASN A 296 -18.70 -5.35 -2.39
CA ASN A 296 -19.94 -5.95 -1.96
C ASN A 296 -19.59 -7.34 -1.44
N THR A 297 -19.35 -7.45 -0.13
CA THR A 297 -18.93 -8.68 0.55
C THR A 297 -19.97 -9.79 0.35
N ALA A 298 -21.23 -9.41 0.12
CA ALA A 298 -22.30 -10.34 -0.28
C ALA A 298 -22.01 -11.04 -1.62
N HIS A 299 -21.31 -10.37 -2.56
CA HIS A 299 -21.01 -10.94 -3.87
C HIS A 299 -19.70 -11.76 -3.88
N PHE A 300 -18.73 -11.44 -3.02
CA PHE A 300 -17.49 -12.21 -2.91
C PHE A 300 -17.73 -13.53 -2.14
N ASN A 301 -18.52 -13.49 -1.06
CA ASN A 301 -18.93 -14.70 -0.35
C ASN A 301 -19.84 -15.59 -1.20
N SER A 302 -20.72 -15.03 -2.04
CA SER A 302 -21.60 -15.83 -2.91
C SER A 302 -20.90 -16.48 -4.10
N VAL A 303 -19.70 -16.03 -4.48
CA VAL A 303 -18.95 -16.53 -5.65
C VAL A 303 -17.87 -17.53 -5.25
N LEU A 304 -17.33 -17.46 -4.03
CA LEU A 304 -16.35 -18.43 -3.51
C LEU A 304 -16.94 -19.43 -2.50
N PHE A 305 -18.04 -19.10 -1.82
CA PHE A 305 -18.70 -19.97 -0.84
C PHE A 305 -20.24 -19.84 -0.93
N PRO A 306 -20.88 -20.36 -1.99
CA PRO A 306 -22.33 -20.39 -2.06
C PRO A 306 -22.87 -21.42 -1.05
N LYS A 307 -23.24 -20.94 0.14
CA LYS A 307 -23.97 -21.68 1.20
C LYS A 307 -23.36 -23.03 1.59
N LEU A 308 -22.49 -22.99 2.61
CA LEU A 308 -22.49 -24.03 3.65
C LEU A 308 -23.62 -23.75 4.64
#